data_AF-A0A1T4US68-F1
#
_entry.id   AF-A0A1T4US68-F1
#
_cell.length_a   1.000
_cell.length_b   1.000
_cell.length_c   1.000
_cell.angle_alpha   90.00
_cell.angle_beta   90.00
_cell.angle_gamma   90.00
#
_symmetry.space_group_name_H-M   'P 1'
#
loop_
_entity.id
_entity.type
_entity.pdbx_description
1 polymer ?
#
loop_
_entity_poly.entity_id
_entity_poly.type
_entity_poly.pdbx_seq_one_letter_code
_entity_poly.pdbx_strand_id
1 'polypeptide(L)'
;MHGNEPSHHIPYLYNLTDEPWKAQEYLDQIMNQFYTTEPTGLIGNEDVGQMSAWYIMSALGFYQVTPADPTYSIGRPLFDKVSIDVEGGEFTIVADNNSPVNKYVQSVTINGQELGANLTFKHSDIKAGGELRFVMTGDKKQALQATF
;
A
#
# COMPACT_ATOMS: atom_id res chain seq x y z
N MET A 1 -9.67 15.93 -1.53
CA MET A 1 -9.47 15.35 -2.88
C MET A 1 -9.85 13.88 -2.94
N HIS A 2 -9.60 13.07 -1.89
CA HIS A 2 -9.75 11.60 -1.96
C HIS A 2 -11.17 11.08 -2.29
N GLY A 3 -12.25 11.78 -1.92
CA GLY A 3 -13.62 11.29 -2.16
C GLY A 3 -14.13 11.32 -3.62
N ASN A 4 -13.22 11.27 -4.61
CA ASN A 4 -13.55 11.21 -6.03
C ASN A 4 -12.52 10.32 -6.74
N GLU A 5 -12.98 9.39 -7.55
CA GLU A 5 -12.21 8.28 -8.11
C GLU A 5 -10.99 8.69 -8.94
N PRO A 6 -11.00 9.79 -9.74
CA PRO A 6 -9.82 10.25 -10.46
C PRO A 6 -8.62 10.56 -9.56
N SER A 7 -8.84 10.76 -8.26
CA SER A 7 -7.77 11.10 -7.31
C SER A 7 -7.16 9.89 -6.59
N HIS A 8 -7.78 8.70 -6.66
CA HIS A 8 -7.42 7.55 -5.83
C HIS A 8 -5.99 7.04 -6.04
N HIS A 9 -5.44 7.19 -7.26
CA HIS A 9 -4.10 6.75 -7.60
C HIS A 9 -3.01 7.79 -7.34
N ILE A 10 -3.38 9.06 -7.11
CA ILE A 10 -2.43 10.18 -7.02
C ILE A 10 -1.37 9.97 -5.92
N PRO A 11 -1.69 9.50 -4.70
CA PRO A 11 -0.66 9.28 -3.68
C PRO A 11 0.44 8.33 -4.14
N TYR A 12 0.09 7.30 -4.91
CA TYR A 12 1.03 6.29 -5.40
C TYR A 12 1.97 6.82 -6.50
N LEU A 13 1.67 7.98 -7.10
CA LEU A 13 2.55 8.59 -8.10
C LEU A 13 3.85 9.14 -7.51
N TYR A 14 3.92 9.38 -6.19
CA TYR A 14 5.17 9.74 -5.51
C TYR A 14 6.21 8.62 -5.56
N ASN A 15 5.81 7.36 -5.79
CA ASN A 15 6.76 6.26 -6.01
C ASN A 15 7.54 6.40 -7.33
N LEU A 16 7.07 7.27 -8.23
CA LEU A 16 7.72 7.62 -9.49
C LEU A 16 8.57 8.89 -9.37
N THR A 17 8.74 9.43 -8.16
CA THR A 17 9.56 10.61 -7.88
C THR A 17 10.65 10.27 -6.88
N ASP A 18 11.54 11.21 -6.64
CA ASP A 18 12.58 11.16 -5.60
C ASP A 18 12.03 11.24 -4.17
N GLU A 19 10.70 11.26 -3.98
CA GLU A 19 10.04 11.47 -2.68
C GLU A 19 8.94 10.43 -2.35
N PRO A 20 9.20 9.12 -2.48
CA PRO A 20 8.18 8.07 -2.25
C PRO A 20 7.62 8.07 -0.81
N TRP A 21 8.35 8.61 0.18
CA TRP A 21 7.83 8.78 1.55
C TRP A 21 6.57 9.65 1.61
N LYS A 22 6.36 10.56 0.63
CA LYS A 22 5.13 11.36 0.56
C LYS A 22 3.91 10.49 0.29
N ALA A 23 4.04 9.42 -0.51
CA ALA A 23 2.97 8.45 -0.69
C ALA A 23 2.53 7.90 0.67
N GLN A 24 3.50 7.48 1.50
CA GLN A 24 3.25 6.87 2.80
C GLN A 24 2.59 7.85 3.79
N GLU A 25 3.01 9.13 3.78
CA GLU A 25 2.39 10.19 4.59
C GLU A 25 0.94 10.46 4.18
N TYR A 26 0.66 10.60 2.89
CA TYR A 26 -0.69 10.83 2.39
C TYR A 26 -1.60 9.62 2.61
N LEU A 27 -1.10 8.40 2.38
CA LEU A 27 -1.86 7.17 2.61
C LEU A 27 -2.20 6.99 4.10
N ASP A 28 -1.24 7.24 5.00
CA ASP A 28 -1.49 7.26 6.45
C ASP A 28 -2.57 8.28 6.82
N GLN A 29 -2.49 9.49 6.28
CA GLN A 29 -3.50 10.52 6.53
C GLN A 29 -4.89 10.10 6.01
N ILE A 30 -4.98 9.65 4.76
CA ILE A 30 -6.24 9.26 4.12
C ILE A 30 -6.91 8.14 4.91
N MET A 31 -6.18 7.06 5.20
CA MET A 31 -6.76 5.90 5.88
C MET A 31 -7.21 6.22 7.31
N ASN A 32 -6.57 7.16 8.01
CA ASN A 32 -6.94 7.52 9.38
C ASN A 32 -8.02 8.62 9.48
N GLN A 33 -8.12 9.51 8.48
CA GLN A 33 -9.00 10.68 8.57
C GLN A 33 -10.26 10.57 7.71
N PHE A 34 -10.21 9.80 6.63
CA PHE A 34 -11.30 9.77 5.64
C PHE A 34 -12.14 8.49 5.67
N TYR A 35 -11.79 7.57 6.56
CA TYR A 35 -12.49 6.32 6.80
C TYR A 35 -12.68 6.14 8.31
N THR A 36 -13.93 6.10 8.75
CA THR A 36 -14.27 5.75 10.14
C THR A 36 -15.38 4.71 10.16
N THR A 37 -15.58 4.07 11.32
CA THR A 37 -16.65 3.08 11.53
C THR A 37 -18.02 3.72 11.80
N GLU A 38 -18.12 5.04 11.75
CA GLU A 38 -19.37 5.78 11.99
C GLU A 38 -20.28 5.74 10.76
N PRO A 39 -21.60 5.93 10.91
CA PRO A 39 -22.54 5.97 9.77
C PRO A 39 -22.19 7.04 8.72
N THR A 40 -21.49 8.10 9.10
CA THR A 40 -20.99 9.16 8.20
C THR A 40 -19.48 9.03 7.96
N GLY A 41 -18.92 7.83 8.09
CA GLY A 41 -17.49 7.58 8.11
C GLY A 41 -16.79 7.62 6.76
N LEU A 42 -17.51 7.88 5.67
CA LEU A 42 -16.96 8.08 4.33
C LEU A 42 -17.09 9.54 3.91
N ILE A 43 -16.03 10.08 3.32
CA ILE A 43 -15.96 11.48 2.88
C ILE A 43 -16.61 11.75 1.51
N GLY A 44 -17.26 10.76 0.92
CA GLY A 44 -17.84 10.79 -0.42
C GLY A 44 -18.80 9.63 -0.63
N ASN A 45 -19.26 9.43 -1.87
CA ASN A 45 -20.04 8.26 -2.21
C ASN A 45 -19.18 6.99 -2.05
N GLU A 46 -19.82 5.88 -1.69
CA GLU A 46 -19.11 4.59 -1.57
C GLU A 46 -18.72 4.01 -2.95
N ASP A 47 -19.46 4.43 -3.99
CA ASP A 47 -19.29 4.08 -5.39
C ASP A 47 -19.22 2.56 -5.63
N VAL A 48 -20.17 1.86 -5.02
CA VAL A 48 -20.51 0.44 -5.24
C VAL A 48 -19.29 -0.47 -5.04
N GLY A 49 -18.57 -0.27 -3.94
CA GLY A 49 -17.40 -1.04 -3.53
C GLY A 49 -16.07 -0.37 -3.84
N GLN A 50 -16.04 0.69 -4.64
CA GLN A 50 -14.78 1.30 -5.09
C GLN A 50 -13.99 1.93 -3.93
N MET A 51 -14.66 2.70 -3.06
CA MET A 51 -14.00 3.30 -1.89
C MET A 51 -13.53 2.24 -0.90
N SER A 52 -14.34 1.20 -0.71
CA SER A 52 -14.03 0.08 0.18
C SER A 52 -12.86 -0.75 -0.33
N ALA A 53 -12.83 -1.05 -1.63
CA ALA A 53 -11.74 -1.78 -2.27
C ALA A 53 -10.43 -0.99 -2.20
N TRP A 54 -10.47 0.32 -2.44
CA TRP A 54 -9.30 1.19 -2.29
C TRP A 54 -8.72 1.12 -0.87
N TYR A 55 -9.58 1.18 0.15
CA TYR A 55 -9.16 1.10 1.55
C TYR A 55 -8.53 -0.26 1.86
N ILE A 56 -9.17 -1.35 1.45
CA ILE A 56 -8.66 -2.71 1.68
C ILE A 56 -7.28 -2.86 1.03
N MET A 57 -7.14 -2.55 -0.26
CA MET A 57 -5.85 -2.67 -0.95
C MET A 57 -4.78 -1.80 -0.27
N SER A 58 -5.08 -0.54 -0.01
CA SER A 58 -4.12 0.38 0.63
C SER A 58 -3.73 -0.09 2.04
N ALA A 59 -4.67 -0.65 2.81
CA ALA A 59 -4.42 -1.21 4.14
C ALA A 59 -3.57 -2.49 4.10
N LEU A 60 -3.64 -3.27 3.01
CA LEU A 60 -2.70 -4.36 2.72
C LEU A 60 -1.29 -3.84 2.35
N GLY A 61 -1.15 -2.54 2.08
CA GLY A 61 0.12 -1.90 1.78
C GLY A 61 0.48 -1.83 0.31
N PHE A 62 -0.47 -2.04 -0.61
CA PHE A 62 -0.24 -1.88 -2.06
C PHE A 62 -1.52 -1.52 -2.83
N TYR A 63 -1.37 -0.98 -4.04
CA TYR A 63 -2.52 -0.61 -4.89
C TYR A 63 -2.24 -0.79 -6.38
N GLN A 64 -3.28 -1.10 -7.15
CA GLN A 64 -3.19 -1.21 -8.61
C GLN A 64 -3.50 0.14 -9.26
N VAL A 65 -2.45 0.89 -9.63
CA VAL A 65 -2.58 2.22 -10.26
C VAL A 65 -3.23 2.14 -11.64
N THR A 66 -2.87 1.12 -12.42
CA THR A 66 -3.33 0.93 -13.79
C THR A 66 -4.07 -0.40 -13.90
N PRO A 67 -5.41 -0.44 -14.00
CA PRO A 67 -6.19 -1.68 -13.92
C PRO A 67 -5.85 -2.74 -14.99
N ALA A 68 -5.39 -2.32 -16.17
CA ALA A 68 -5.00 -3.23 -17.25
C ALA A 68 -3.55 -3.75 -17.15
N ASP A 69 -2.77 -3.22 -16.20
CA ASP A 69 -1.40 -3.66 -15.92
C ASP A 69 -1.41 -4.50 -14.65
N PRO A 70 -0.99 -5.79 -14.67
CA PRO A 70 -0.98 -6.66 -13.51
C PRO A 70 0.20 -6.34 -12.57
N THR A 71 0.41 -5.06 -12.26
CA THR A 71 1.43 -4.54 -11.36
C THR A 71 0.78 -3.81 -10.19
N TYR A 72 1.38 -3.95 -9.02
CA TYR A 72 0.95 -3.28 -7.80
C TYR A 72 2.06 -2.35 -7.33
N SER A 73 1.67 -1.13 -6.96
CA SER A 73 2.55 -0.11 -6.39
C SER A 73 2.51 -0.17 -4.87
N ILE A 74 3.67 -0.06 -4.23
CA ILE A 74 3.78 -0.11 -2.77
C ILE A 74 3.17 1.14 -2.11
N GLY A 75 2.39 0.91 -1.07
CA GLY A 75 1.86 1.95 -0.17
C GLY A 75 2.48 1.83 1.22
N ARG A 76 1.62 1.94 2.23
CA ARG A 76 1.95 1.73 3.65
C ARG A 76 0.99 0.70 4.23
N PRO A 77 1.47 -0.43 4.79
CA PRO A 77 0.59 -1.41 5.42
C PRO A 77 -0.04 -0.83 6.69
N LEU A 78 -1.29 -1.21 6.96
CA LEU A 78 -2.00 -0.83 8.19
C LEU A 78 -1.82 -1.87 9.30
N PHE A 79 -1.73 -3.16 8.94
CA PHE A 79 -1.68 -4.28 9.87
C PHE A 79 -0.27 -4.90 9.92
N ASP A 80 0.08 -5.44 11.09
CA ASP A 80 1.37 -6.11 11.30
C ASP A 80 1.48 -7.43 10.54
N LYS A 81 0.36 -8.12 10.37
CA LYS A 81 0.29 -9.36 9.59
C LYS A 81 -1.09 -9.54 8.96
N VAL A 82 -1.13 -9.93 7.69
CA VAL A 82 -2.34 -10.38 6.98
C VAL A 82 -2.02 -11.67 6.23
N SER A 83 -2.93 -12.64 6.27
CA SER A 83 -2.86 -13.85 5.44
C SER A 83 -4.00 -13.85 4.43
N ILE A 84 -3.70 -14.23 3.19
CA ILE A 84 -4.66 -14.30 2.09
C ILE A 84 -4.53 -15.67 1.42
N ASP A 85 -5.64 -16.40 1.33
CA ASP A 85 -5.68 -17.65 0.56
C ASP A 85 -5.73 -17.34 -0.94
N VAL A 86 -4.75 -17.86 -1.69
CA VAL A 86 -4.65 -17.72 -3.15
C VAL A 86 -4.48 -19.10 -3.80
N GLU A 87 -4.55 -19.17 -5.13
CA GLU A 87 -4.50 -20.46 -5.87
C GLU A 87 -3.26 -21.30 -5.54
N GLY A 88 -2.09 -20.67 -5.38
CA GLY A 88 -0.83 -21.34 -5.06
C GLY A 88 -0.60 -21.65 -3.57
N GLY A 89 -1.49 -21.23 -2.66
CA GLY A 89 -1.33 -21.40 -1.22
C GLY A 89 -1.62 -20.12 -0.44
N GLU A 90 -1.04 -19.99 0.76
CA GLU A 90 -1.17 -18.77 1.56
C GLU A 90 -0.18 -17.70 1.06
N PHE A 91 -0.66 -16.49 0.84
CA PHE A 91 0.15 -15.29 0.67
C PHE A 91 0.09 -14.44 1.94
N THR A 92 1.24 -14.18 2.55
CA THR A 92 1.34 -13.44 3.80
C THR A 92 1.90 -12.05 3.56
N ILE A 93 1.30 -11.04 4.17
CA ILE A 93 1.86 -9.70 4.27
C ILE A 93 2.33 -9.51 5.71
N VAL A 94 3.58 -9.10 5.91
CA VAL A 94 4.17 -8.86 7.23
C VAL A 94 4.76 -7.46 7.28
N ALA A 95 4.49 -6.71 8.35
CA ALA A 95 5.05 -5.40 8.58
C ALA A 95 5.79 -5.35 9.93
N ASP A 96 7.11 -5.48 9.86
CA ASP A 96 7.98 -5.40 11.02
C ASP A 96 8.08 -3.93 11.50
N ASN A 97 8.01 -3.71 12.82
CA ASN A 97 8.01 -2.38 13.46
C ASN A 97 6.86 -1.45 13.07
N ASN A 98 5.73 -1.96 12.56
CA ASN A 98 4.59 -1.12 12.21
C ASN A 98 3.98 -0.44 13.45
N SER A 99 3.73 0.86 13.36
CA SER A 99 3.10 1.65 14.41
C SER A 99 2.62 3.00 13.88
N PRO A 100 1.82 3.76 14.66
CA PRO A 100 1.48 5.14 14.29
C PRO A 100 2.71 6.07 14.14
N VAL A 101 3.81 5.77 14.84
CA VAL A 101 5.06 6.54 14.77
C VAL A 101 5.88 6.09 13.55
N ASN A 102 5.98 4.78 13.33
CA ASN A 102 6.76 4.19 12.25
C ASN A 102 5.92 4.10 10.97
N LYS A 103 5.67 5.26 10.37
CA LYS A 103 4.84 5.36 9.17
C LYS A 103 5.60 5.14 7.87
N TYR A 104 6.93 5.17 7.90
CA TYR A 104 7.74 5.07 6.70
C TYR A 104 8.15 3.63 6.42
N VAL A 105 8.13 3.23 5.15
CA VAL A 105 8.70 1.94 4.71
C VAL A 105 10.19 2.12 4.54
N GLN A 106 11.00 1.43 5.34
CA GLN A 106 12.45 1.39 5.25
C GLN A 106 12.90 0.43 4.15
N SER A 107 12.32 -0.77 4.12
CA SER A 107 12.58 -1.76 3.08
C SER A 107 11.34 -2.61 2.82
N VAL A 108 11.28 -3.20 1.63
CA VAL A 108 10.20 -4.10 1.23
C VAL A 108 10.76 -5.20 0.33
N THR A 109 10.33 -6.44 0.60
CA THR A 109 10.71 -7.60 -0.21
C THR A 109 9.48 -8.40 -0.62
N ILE A 110 9.43 -8.83 -1.87
CA ILE A 110 8.46 -9.79 -2.38
C ILE A 110 9.15 -11.15 -2.55
N ASN A 111 8.67 -12.17 -1.86
CA ASN A 111 9.23 -13.52 -1.89
C ASN A 111 10.75 -13.56 -1.63
N GLY A 112 11.20 -12.72 -0.68
CA GLY A 112 12.61 -12.59 -0.29
C GLY A 112 13.49 -11.78 -1.26
N GLN A 113 12.93 -11.20 -2.33
CA GLN A 113 13.63 -10.34 -3.27
C GLN A 113 13.27 -8.87 -3.02
N GLU A 114 14.28 -7.99 -3.02
CA GLU A 114 14.03 -6.54 -2.98
C GLU A 114 13.25 -6.09 -4.20
N LEU A 115 12.40 -5.08 -4.03
CA LEU A 115 11.69 -4.48 -5.16
C LEU A 115 12.63 -3.64 -6.02
N GLY A 116 12.40 -3.72 -7.33
CA GLY A 116 13.13 -2.92 -8.31
C GLY A 116 12.58 -1.49 -8.46
N ALA A 117 12.76 -0.94 -9.65
CA ALA A 117 12.32 0.41 -9.99
C ALA A 117 10.83 0.65 -9.68
N ASN A 118 10.50 1.88 -9.30
CA ASN A 118 9.14 2.36 -9.01
C ASN A 118 8.42 1.68 -7.83
N LEU A 119 9.12 0.84 -7.05
CA LEU A 119 8.55 0.13 -5.89
C LEU A 119 7.29 -0.67 -6.28
N THR A 120 7.41 -1.49 -7.32
CA THR A 120 6.31 -2.32 -7.84
C THR A 120 6.62 -3.81 -7.82
N PHE A 121 5.59 -4.63 -7.76
CA PHE A 121 5.66 -6.08 -7.96
C PHE A 121 4.49 -6.57 -8.83
N LYS A 122 4.56 -7.79 -9.36
CA LYS A 122 3.57 -8.33 -10.31
C LYS A 122 2.52 -9.19 -9.62
N HIS A 123 1.35 -9.28 -10.22
CA HIS A 123 0.30 -10.19 -9.77
C HIS A 123 0.72 -11.66 -9.73
N SER A 124 1.61 -12.08 -10.63
CA SER A 124 2.21 -13.41 -10.60
C SER A 124 2.94 -13.72 -9.29
N ASP A 125 3.46 -12.70 -8.61
CA ASP A 125 4.24 -12.85 -7.38
C ASP A 125 3.34 -13.11 -6.16
N ILE A 126 2.05 -12.74 -6.24
CA ILE A 126 1.03 -13.10 -5.25
C ILE A 126 0.43 -14.47 -5.58
N LYS A 127 0.10 -14.71 -6.85
CA LYS A 127 -0.75 -15.85 -7.26
C LYS A 127 -0.20 -17.22 -6.82
N ALA A 128 1.11 -17.34 -6.71
CA ALA A 128 1.81 -18.55 -6.28
C ALA A 128 1.82 -18.76 -4.74
N GLY A 129 1.20 -17.88 -3.96
CA GLY A 129 1.43 -17.77 -2.52
C GLY A 129 2.72 -17.00 -2.23
N GLY A 130 3.17 -17.04 -0.98
CA GLY A 130 4.46 -16.46 -0.59
C GLY A 130 4.35 -15.32 0.42
N GLU A 131 5.23 -14.32 0.32
CA GLU A 131 5.34 -13.27 1.33
C GLU A 131 5.67 -11.90 0.73
N LEU A 132 4.95 -10.86 1.16
CA LEU A 132 5.34 -9.46 1.05
C LEU A 132 5.73 -8.95 2.45
N ARG A 133 7.01 -8.63 2.64
CA ARG A 133 7.53 -8.20 3.94
C ARG A 133 7.97 -6.75 3.89
N PHE A 134 7.46 -5.96 4.81
CA PHE A 134 7.83 -4.57 5.05
C PHE A 134 8.67 -4.48 6.33
N VAL A 135 9.67 -3.61 6.32
CA VAL A 135 10.31 -3.10 7.53
C VAL A 135 9.97 -1.63 7.65
N MET A 136 9.37 -1.23 8.77
CA MET A 136 8.90 0.12 9.01
C MET A 136 9.89 0.91 9.87
N THR A 137 9.91 2.24 9.69
CA THR A 137 10.75 3.18 10.46
C THR A 137 10.01 4.48 10.73
N GLY A 138 10.38 5.15 11.83
CA GLY A 138 9.96 6.51 12.15
C GLY A 138 10.91 7.58 11.58
N ASP A 139 12.08 7.19 11.08
CA ASP A 139 13.05 8.11 10.48
C ASP A 139 12.83 8.20 8.96
N LYS A 140 12.28 9.33 8.52
CA LYS A 140 12.10 9.65 7.11
C LYS A 140 13.39 9.50 6.28
N LYS A 141 14.58 9.69 6.85
CA LYS A 141 15.85 9.54 6.13
C LYS A 141 16.19 8.10 5.79
N GLN A 142 15.57 7.15 6.48
CA GLN A 142 15.69 5.71 6.25
C GLN A 142 14.59 5.18 5.33
N ALA A 143 13.62 6.02 4.94
CA ALA A 143 12.56 5.62 4.03
C ALA A 143 13.13 5.22 2.67
N LEU A 144 12.45 4.26 2.02
CA LEU A 144 12.73 3.84 0.64
C LEU A 144 12.95 5.05 -0.27
N GLN A 145 13.84 4.89 -1.23
CA GLN A 145 14.07 5.84 -2.31
C GLN A 145 13.62 5.18 -3.62
N ALA A 146 13.02 5.95 -4.53
CA ALA A 146 12.74 5.42 -5.85
C ALA A 146 14.07 5.23 -6.59
N THR A 147 14.29 4.02 -7.11
CA THR A 147 15.43 3.75 -7.98
C THR A 147 14.96 3.91 -9.43
N PHE A 148 15.64 4.75 -10.22
CA PHE A 148 15.33 5.02 -11.63
C PHE A 148 16.28 4.26 -12.56
#